data_AF-A0A397RXR0-F1
#
_entry.id   AF-A0A397RXR0-F1
#
_cell.length_a   1.000
_cell.length_b   1.000
_cell.length_c   1.000
_cell.angle_alpha   90.00
_cell.angle_beta   90.00
_cell.angle_gamma   90.00
#
_symmetry.space_group_name_H-M   'P 1'
#
loop_
_entity.id
_entity.type
_entity.pdbx_description
1 polymer ?
#
loop_
_entity_poly.entity_id
_entity_poly.type
_entity_poly.pdbx_seq_one_letter_code
_entity_poly.pdbx_strand_id
1 'polypeptide(L)'
;FMSETNYYQILGVSKNASKAEIKAAYQKLAIKHHPDRLRQKLGREPTEKEKKQAEEEFKKISQAYEVLSNPEKRQNYDRYG
;
A
#
# COMPACT_ATOMS: atom_id res chain seq x y z
N PHE A 1 -16.39 -14.13 -2.89
CA PHE A 1 -16.17 -13.00 -3.81
C PHE A 1 -14.92 -12.25 -3.39
N MET A 2 -13.75 -12.72 -3.81
CA MET A 2 -12.49 -12.00 -3.67
C MET A 2 -12.31 -11.16 -4.94
N SER A 3 -13.06 -10.07 -5.03
CA SER A 3 -12.93 -9.11 -6.12
C SER A 3 -11.65 -8.32 -5.88
N GLU A 4 -10.66 -8.60 -6.72
CA GLU A 4 -9.54 -7.75 -7.12
C GLU A 4 -9.09 -6.71 -6.10
N THR A 5 -7.92 -6.98 -5.50
CA THR A 5 -7.12 -6.13 -4.61
C THR A 5 -7.46 -4.64 -4.69
N ASN A 6 -8.48 -4.23 -3.94
CA ASN A 6 -8.94 -2.84 -3.94
C ASN A 6 -7.81 -1.97 -3.38
N TYR A 7 -7.50 -0.83 -4.02
CA TYR A 7 -6.46 0.08 -3.52
C TYR A 7 -6.68 0.45 -2.04
N TYR A 8 -7.94 0.52 -1.61
CA TYR A 8 -8.33 0.68 -0.21
C TYR A 8 -7.85 -0.46 0.70
N GLN A 9 -7.98 -1.72 0.27
CA GLN A 9 -7.47 -2.87 1.02
C GLN A 9 -5.95 -2.93 1.03
N ILE A 10 -5.29 -2.54 -0.07
CA ILE A 10 -3.81 -2.47 -0.13
C ILE A 10 -3.27 -1.48 0.90
N LEU A 11 -3.92 -0.31 1.01
CA LEU A 11 -3.59 0.67 2.03
C LEU A 11 -4.14 0.31 3.42
N GLY A 12 -5.03 -0.68 3.53
CA GLY A 12 -5.69 -1.06 4.77
C GLY A 12 -6.63 0.04 5.30
N VAL A 13 -7.23 0.82 4.42
CA VAL A 13 -8.15 1.93 4.75
C VAL A 13 -9.55 1.65 4.24
N SER A 14 -10.54 2.30 4.84
CA SER A 14 -11.93 2.22 4.36
C SER A 14 -12.10 2.96 3.03
N LYS A 15 -13.09 2.55 2.23
CA LYS A 15 -13.51 3.31 1.03
C LYS A 15 -13.99 4.73 1.35
N ASN A 16 -14.39 4.97 2.61
CA ASN A 16 -14.79 6.29 3.11
C ASN A 16 -13.60 7.07 3.71
N ALA A 17 -12.38 6.54 3.64
CA ALA A 17 -11.23 7.17 4.25
C ALA A 17 -10.93 8.54 3.64
N SER A 18 -10.57 9.46 4.52
CA SER A 18 -10.15 10.81 4.16
C SER A 18 -8.75 10.79 3.54
N LYS A 19 -8.39 11.81 2.75
CA LYS A 19 -7.02 11.94 2.21
C LYS A 19 -5.94 11.87 3.30
N ALA A 20 -6.22 12.44 4.47
CA ALA A 20 -5.33 12.38 5.62
C ALA A 20 -5.09 10.94 6.10
N GLU A 21 -6.15 10.11 6.17
CA GLU A 21 -6.07 8.70 6.55
C GLU A 21 -5.31 7.88 5.50
N ILE A 22 -5.58 8.12 4.22
CA ILE A 22 -4.88 7.49 3.09
C ILE A 22 -3.37 7.79 3.15
N LYS A 23 -3.01 9.05 3.40
CA LYS A 23 -1.60 9.47 3.56
C LYS A 23 -0.95 8.86 4.80
N ALA A 24 -1.66 8.84 5.93
CA ALA A 24 -1.16 8.24 7.17
C ALA A 24 -0.94 6.72 7.02
N ALA A 25 -1.85 6.03 6.32
CA ALA A 25 -1.72 4.60 6.04
C ALA A 25 -0.54 4.31 5.11
N TYR A 26 -0.38 5.09 4.04
CA TYR A 26 0.79 5.00 3.16
C TYR A 26 2.11 5.17 3.94
N GLN A 27 2.20 6.18 4.81
CA GLN A 27 3.39 6.38 5.64
C GLN A 27 3.66 5.20 6.59
N LYS A 28 2.62 4.68 7.25
CA LYS A 28 2.76 3.49 8.12
C LYS A 28 3.25 2.27 7.35
N LEU A 29 2.73 2.05 6.14
CA LEU A 29 3.12 0.95 5.29
C LEU A 29 4.55 1.13 4.74
N ALA A 30 4.92 2.32 4.29
CA ALA A 30 6.28 2.60 3.85
C ALA A 30 7.32 2.31 4.95
N ILE A 31 7.01 2.67 6.19
CA ILE A 31 7.86 2.35 7.36
C ILE A 31 7.86 0.84 7.65
N LYS A 32 6.75 0.14 7.43
CA LYS A 32 6.61 -1.30 7.64
C LYS A 32 7.38 -2.14 6.63
N HIS A 33 7.40 -1.70 5.37
CA HIS A 33 8.12 -2.35 4.27
C HIS A 33 9.57 -1.87 4.13
N HIS A 34 10.03 -0.97 4.99
CA HIS A 34 11.43 -0.54 5.01
C HIS A 34 12.37 -1.73 5.29
N PRO A 35 13.52 -1.85 4.60
CA PRO A 35 14.44 -2.98 4.75
C PRO A 35 14.94 -3.15 6.19
N ASP A 36 15.05 -2.06 6.95
CA ASP A 36 15.44 -2.10 8.36
C ASP A 36 14.38 -2.81 9.23
N ARG A 37 13.08 -2.51 9.03
CA ARG A 37 11.99 -3.24 9.70
C ARG A 37 11.88 -4.68 9.23
N LEU A 38 12.13 -4.95 7.95
CA LEU A 38 12.12 -6.30 7.40
C LEU A 38 13.22 -7.15 8.05
N ARG A 39 14.43 -6.60 8.19
CA ARG A 39 15.55 -7.22 8.92
C ARG A 39 15.17 -7.50 10.37
N GLN A 40 14.56 -6.52 11.04
CA GLN A 40 14.10 -6.67 12.43
C GLN A 40 13.03 -7.76 12.58
N LYS A 41 12.08 -7.84 11.64
CA LYS A 41 11.00 -8.83 11.64
C LYS A 41 11.51 -10.26 11.41
N LEU A 42 12.51 -10.42 10.56
CA LEU A 42 13.08 -11.72 10.21
C LEU A 42 14.17 -12.17 11.19
N GLY A 43 14.74 -11.26 11.97
CA GLY A 43 15.91 -11.54 12.83
C GLY A 43 17.19 -11.88 12.05
N ARG A 44 17.16 -11.73 10.72
CA ARG A 44 18.26 -12.03 9.79
C ARG A 44 18.20 -11.11 8.58
N GLU A 45 19.25 -11.13 7.78
CA GLU A 45 19.28 -10.39 6.52
C GLU A 45 18.21 -10.93 5.55
N PRO A 46 17.38 -10.06 4.95
CA PRO A 46 16.35 -10.48 4.01
C PRO A 46 16.98 -11.03 2.72
N THR A 47 16.47 -12.16 2.25
CA THR A 47 16.86 -12.77 0.98
C THR A 47 16.39 -11.92 -0.20
N GLU A 48 16.99 -12.13 -1.39
CA GLU A 48 16.53 -11.46 -2.62
C GLU A 48 15.05 -11.66 -2.91
N LYS A 49 14.50 -12.84 -2.60
CA LYS A 49 13.05 -13.10 -2.74
C LYS A 49 12.22 -12.20 -1.81
N GLU A 50 12.62 -12.08 -0.56
CA GLU A 50 11.91 -11.24 0.42
C GLU A 50 12.03 -9.75 0.07
N LYS A 51 13.20 -9.32 -0.42
CA LYS A 51 13.41 -7.96 -0.95
C LYS A 51 12.49 -7.69 -2.15
N LYS A 52 12.42 -8.63 -3.10
CA LYS A 52 11.50 -8.53 -4.27
C LYS A 52 10.04 -8.49 -3.83
N GLN A 53 9.61 -9.34 -2.91
CA GLN A 53 8.24 -9.31 -2.40
C GLN A 53 7.91 -7.99 -1.69
N ALA A 54 8.84 -7.47 -0.88
CA ALA A 54 8.66 -6.18 -0.24
C ALA A 54 8.58 -5.03 -1.27
N GLU A 55 9.37 -5.08 -2.33
CA GLU A 55 9.32 -4.13 -3.44
C GLU A 55 8.00 -4.21 -4.21
N GLU A 56 7.50 -5.41 -4.51
CA GLU A 56 6.21 -5.61 -5.16
C GLU A 56 5.05 -5.10 -4.30
N GLU A 57 5.04 -5.38 -2.99
CA GLU A 57 4.05 -4.80 -2.07
C GLU A 57 4.17 -3.28 -2.02
N PHE A 58 5.39 -2.74 -1.92
CA PHE A 58 5.61 -1.30 -1.89
C PHE A 58 5.11 -0.62 -3.17
N LYS A 59 5.33 -1.25 -4.33
CA LYS A 59 4.84 -0.76 -5.63
C LYS A 59 3.30 -0.72 -5.66
N LYS A 60 2.64 -1.76 -5.14
CA LYS A 60 1.17 -1.80 -4.99
C LYS A 60 0.66 -0.70 -4.07
N ILE A 61 1.31 -0.50 -2.92
CA ILE A 61 1.00 0.55 -1.95
C ILE A 61 1.15 1.95 -2.56
N SER A 62 2.21 2.16 -3.34
CA SER A 62 2.47 3.43 -4.01
C SER A 62 1.44 3.73 -5.10
N GLN A 63 1.09 2.75 -5.94
CA GLN A 63 -0.01 2.88 -6.91
C GLN A 63 -1.34 3.19 -6.23
N ALA A 64 -1.67 2.46 -5.16
CA ALA A 64 -2.90 2.69 -4.42
C ALA A 64 -2.96 4.11 -3.86
N TYR A 65 -1.87 4.59 -3.28
CA TYR A 65 -1.78 5.95 -2.78
C TYR A 65 -1.89 7.00 -3.90
N GLU A 66 -1.24 6.80 -5.04
CA GLU A 66 -1.29 7.75 -6.16
C GLU A 66 -2.71 7.92 -6.70
N VAL A 67 -3.47 6.82 -6.81
CA VAL A 67 -4.86 6.84 -7.26
C VAL A 67 -5.77 7.44 -6.19
N LEU A 68 -5.67 7.00 -4.94
CA LEU A 68 -6.59 7.38 -3.88
C LEU A 68 -6.33 8.77 -3.28
N SER A 69 -5.09 9.27 -3.35
CA SER A 69 -4.71 10.61 -2.88
C SER A 69 -5.20 11.72 -3.81
N ASN A 70 -5.30 11.43 -5.11
CA ASN A 70 -5.86 12.35 -6.08
C ASN A 70 -7.39 12.15 -6.17
N PRO A 71 -8.20 13.19 -5.91
CA PRO A 71 -9.65 13.07 -5.86
C PRO A 71 -10.25 12.72 -7.23
N GLU A 72 -9.68 13.22 -8.32
CA GLU A 72 -10.13 12.92 -9.68
C GLU A 72 -9.78 11.47 -10.07
N LYS A 73 -8.54 11.03 -9.78
CA LYS A 73 -8.14 9.64 -10.03
C LYS A 73 -8.95 8.65 -9.18
N ARG A 74 -9.20 8.99 -7.91
CA ARG A 74 -10.04 8.21 -7.00
C ARG A 74 -11.46 8.12 -7.53
N GLN A 75 -12.06 9.25 -7.93
CA GLN A 75 -13.40 9.25 -8.48
C GLN A 75 -13.51 8.41 -9.76
N ASN A 76 -12.51 8.49 -10.65
CA ASN A 76 -12.46 7.62 -11.83
C ASN A 76 -12.32 6.14 -11.41
N TYR A 77 -11.45 5.83 -10.45
CA TYR A 77 -11.30 4.48 -9.94
C TYR A 77 -12.60 3.94 -9.32
N ASP A 78 -13.30 4.73 -8.51
CA ASP A 78 -14.60 4.36 -7.93
C ASP A 78 -15.73 4.27 -8.98
N ARG A 79 -15.57 4.92 -10.14
CA ARG A 79 -16.57 4.93 -11.23
C ARG A 79 -16.37 3.80 -12.23
N TYR A 80 -15.13 3.39 -12.46
CA TYR A 80 -14.76 2.37 -13.45
C TYR A 80 -14.28 1.04 -12.83
N GLY A 81 -14.07 1.00 -11.51
CA GLY A 81 -13.61 -0.17 -10.76
C GLY A 81 -14.72 -1.03 -10.20
#